data_AF-A0A7V5BRE7-F1
#
_entry.id   AF-A0A7V5BRE7-F1
#
_cell.length_a   1.000
_cell.length_b   1.000
_cell.length_c   1.000
_cell.angle_alpha   90.00
_cell.angle_beta   90.00
_cell.angle_gamma   90.00
#
_symmetry.space_group_name_H-M   'P 1'
#
loop_
_entity.id
_entity.type
_entity.pdbx_description
1 polymer ?
#
loop_
_entity_poly.entity_id
_entity_poly.type
_entity_poly.pdbx_seq_one_letter_code
_entity_poly.pdbx_strand_id
1 'polypeptide(L)'
;MLSQRGVPLEKQALQGHPIHWLAPGDILSRPRVLLAGDAAGVDPLLGEGISFALAYGQVAADALDAAFATGKFHFADYTHRVRHHWLLKQLRARHLGAAIAFGSMRHTWSKQMLWRAAPFLFRLMASLRPGYFPLDRRHMTLISK
;
A
#
# COMPACT_ATOMS: atom_id res chain seq x y z
N MET A 1 -26.55 -5.64 20.41
CA MET A 1 -25.12 -5.27 20.56
C MET A 1 -24.73 -3.91 19.94
N LEU A 2 -25.43 -3.34 18.95
CA LEU A 2 -25.23 -1.93 18.51
C LEU A 2 -26.49 -1.07 18.66
N SER A 3 -27.67 -1.67 18.42
CA SER A 3 -28.99 -1.07 18.67
C SER A 3 -29.25 -0.79 20.17
N GLN A 4 -28.73 -1.62 21.06
CA GLN A 4 -28.74 -1.36 22.52
C GLN A 4 -27.81 -0.20 22.94
N ARG A 5 -26.93 0.26 22.06
CA ARG A 5 -26.05 1.42 22.26
C ARG A 5 -26.56 2.68 21.53
N GLY A 6 -27.81 2.66 21.07
CA GLY A 6 -28.47 3.81 20.43
C GLY A 6 -28.00 4.10 19.00
N VAL A 7 -27.33 3.16 18.32
CA VAL A 7 -26.89 3.35 16.93
C VAL A 7 -27.96 2.79 15.98
N PRO A 8 -28.69 3.63 15.23
CA PRO A 8 -29.72 3.18 14.30
C PRO A 8 -29.08 2.59 13.03
N LEU A 9 -29.04 1.25 12.98
CA LEU A 9 -28.40 0.49 11.89
C LEU A 9 -29.14 0.61 10.54
N GLU A 10 -30.45 0.86 10.56
CA GLU A 10 -31.29 0.93 9.36
C GLU A 10 -31.00 2.15 8.46
N LYS A 11 -30.30 3.16 8.98
CA LYS A 11 -29.95 4.40 8.25
C LYS A 11 -28.46 4.53 7.93
N GLN A 12 -27.63 3.59 8.36
CA GLN A 12 -26.19 3.64 8.09
C GLN A 12 -25.82 2.59 7.06
N ALA A 13 -25.26 3.05 5.93
CA ALA A 13 -24.56 2.16 5.02
C ALA A 13 -23.44 1.47 5.81
N LEU A 14 -23.49 0.14 5.87
CA LEU A 14 -22.38 -0.66 6.41
C LEU A 14 -21.14 -0.39 5.54
N GLN A 15 -20.22 0.38 6.10
CA GLN A 15 -18.91 0.64 5.51
C GLN A 15 -17.89 -0.20 6.27
N GLY A 16 -16.93 -0.78 5.56
CA GLY A 16 -15.77 -1.41 6.19
C GLY A 16 -15.04 -0.40 7.06
N HIS A 17 -14.54 -0.83 8.22
CA HIS A 17 -13.71 0.04 9.06
C HIS A 17 -12.45 0.41 8.26
N PRO A 18 -12.13 1.71 8.10
CA PRO A 18 -10.96 2.12 7.34
C PRO A 18 -9.72 1.54 8.01
N ILE A 19 -8.94 0.77 7.24
CA ILE A 19 -7.71 0.20 7.74
C ILE A 19 -6.73 1.35 7.98
N HIS A 20 -6.16 1.42 9.19
CA HIS A 20 -5.21 2.46 9.55
C HIS A 20 -3.96 2.35 8.66
N TRP A 21 -3.59 3.44 8.01
CA TRP A 21 -2.38 3.53 7.20
C TRP A 21 -1.23 4.12 8.01
N LEU A 22 -0.03 3.59 7.81
CA LEU A 22 1.17 4.14 8.45
C LEU A 22 1.48 5.54 7.89
N ALA A 23 1.38 6.55 8.74
CA ALA A 23 1.72 7.93 8.43
C ALA A 23 3.10 8.33 8.99
N PRO A 24 3.76 9.36 8.43
CA PRO A 24 5.04 9.88 8.94
C PRO A 24 4.98 10.40 10.38
N GLY A 25 3.79 10.75 10.89
CA GLY A 25 3.57 11.28 12.24
C GLY A 25 3.27 10.24 13.31
N ASP A 26 3.08 8.97 12.94
CA ASP A 26 2.55 7.99 13.89
C ASP A 26 3.56 7.64 14.99
N ILE A 27 3.02 7.55 16.21
CA ILE A 27 3.71 7.12 17.42
C ILE A 27 3.37 5.65 17.62
N LEU A 28 4.37 4.77 17.41
CA LEU A 28 4.18 3.32 17.44
C LEU A 28 4.55 2.70 18.79
N SER A 29 5.01 3.50 19.74
CA SER A 29 5.41 3.04 21.06
C SER A 29 5.12 4.07 22.16
N ARG A 30 4.88 3.55 23.36
CA ARG A 30 4.90 4.29 24.62
C ARG A 30 5.63 3.43 25.67
N PRO A 31 5.96 3.95 26.87
CA PRO A 31 6.51 3.09 27.91
C PRO A 31 5.63 1.85 28.12
N ARG A 32 6.25 0.66 28.01
CA ARG A 32 5.63 -0.67 28.15
C ARG A 32 4.57 -1.02 27.08
N VAL A 33 4.51 -0.27 25.97
CA VAL A 33 3.54 -0.51 24.88
C VAL A 33 4.22 -0.39 23.53
N LEU A 34 4.00 -1.40 22.67
CA LEU A 34 4.43 -1.43 21.27
C LEU A 34 3.23 -1.72 20.38
N LEU A 35 3.13 -1.02 19.26
CA LEU A 35 2.18 -1.32 18.18
C LEU A 35 2.91 -2.09 17.08
N ALA A 36 2.25 -3.12 16.54
CA ALA A 36 2.75 -3.95 15.45
C ALA A 36 1.59 -4.40 14.54
N GLY A 37 1.92 -4.87 13.33
CA GLY A 37 0.92 -5.30 12.35
C GLY A 37 -0.02 -4.17 11.95
N ASP A 38 -1.29 -4.49 11.73
CA ASP A 38 -2.31 -3.53 11.31
C ASP A 38 -2.51 -2.40 12.33
N ALA A 39 -2.24 -2.66 13.61
CA ALA A 39 -2.28 -1.64 14.66
C ALA A 39 -1.15 -0.60 14.52
N ALA A 40 -0.03 -0.96 13.90
CA ALA A 40 1.04 -0.03 13.55
C ALA A 40 0.84 0.64 12.18
N GLY A 41 -0.16 0.20 11.41
CA GLY A 41 -0.52 0.74 10.11
C GLY A 41 -0.11 -0.16 8.94
N VAL A 42 -0.99 -0.26 7.94
CA VAL A 42 -0.83 -1.12 6.75
C VAL A 42 -0.30 -0.38 5.53
N ASP A 43 0.18 -1.13 4.53
CA ASP A 43 0.52 -0.61 3.20
C ASP A 43 -0.76 -0.19 2.43
N PRO A 44 -0.90 1.08 2.03
CA PRO A 44 -2.06 1.55 1.26
C PRO A 44 -2.13 1.05 -0.19
N LEU A 45 -1.07 0.44 -0.74
CA LEU A 45 -0.95 0.18 -2.18
C LEU A 45 -1.27 -1.24 -2.63
N LEU A 46 -0.74 -2.25 -1.94
CA LEU A 46 -0.78 -3.64 -2.41
C LEU A 46 -1.69 -4.54 -1.57
N GLY A 47 -2.13 -4.08 -0.39
CA GLY A 47 -2.95 -4.90 0.50
C GLY A 47 -2.26 -6.15 1.06
N GLU A 48 -0.94 -6.31 0.85
CA GLU A 48 -0.15 -7.38 1.46
C GLU A 48 0.13 -7.08 2.94
N GLY A 49 -0.88 -7.23 3.81
CA GLY A 49 -0.75 -6.97 5.25
C GLY A 49 0.21 -7.92 5.97
N ILE A 50 0.32 -9.18 5.51
CA ILE A 50 1.02 -10.25 6.24
C ILE A 50 2.54 -10.05 6.26
N SER A 51 3.16 -9.75 5.11
CA SER A 51 4.61 -9.56 5.01
C SER A 51 5.09 -8.38 5.88
N PHE A 52 4.31 -7.29 5.91
CA PHE A 52 4.62 -6.15 6.76
C PHE A 52 4.30 -6.42 8.23
N ALA A 53 3.24 -7.17 8.55
CA ALA A 53 2.96 -7.61 9.92
C ALA A 53 4.11 -8.46 10.49
N LEU A 54 4.69 -9.36 9.69
CA LEU A 54 5.87 -10.13 10.09
C LEU A 54 7.10 -9.21 10.32
N ALA A 55 7.30 -8.21 9.45
CA ALA A 55 8.38 -7.24 9.60
C ALA A 55 8.23 -6.40 10.88
N TYR A 56 7.02 -5.95 11.20
CA TYR A 56 6.74 -5.28 12.48
C TYR A 56 7.02 -6.21 13.66
N GLY A 57 6.62 -7.48 13.56
CA GLY A 57 6.87 -8.50 14.58
C GLY A 57 8.37 -8.68 14.87
N GLN A 58 9.20 -8.72 13.83
CA GLN A 58 10.66 -8.80 13.98
C GLN A 58 11.22 -7.59 14.74
N VAL A 59 10.87 -6.38 14.33
CA VAL A 59 11.36 -5.15 14.99
C VAL A 59 10.84 -5.05 16.44
N ALA A 60 9.62 -5.53 16.71
CA ALA A 60 9.04 -5.57 18.05
C ALA A 60 9.77 -6.58 18.95
N ALA A 61 10.08 -7.78 18.42
CA ALA A 61 10.87 -8.77 19.14
C ALA A 61 12.25 -8.23 19.52
N ASP A 62 12.97 -7.64 18.56
CA ASP A 62 14.29 -7.04 18.81
C ASP A 62 14.25 -5.93 19.89
N ALA A 63 13.17 -5.14 19.91
CA ALA A 63 12.97 -4.10 20.93
C ALA A 63 12.64 -4.68 22.30
N LEU A 64 11.84 -5.75 22.36
CA LEU A 64 11.52 -6.46 23.59
C LEU A 64 12.76 -7.13 24.18
N ASP A 65 13.54 -7.85 23.37
CA ASP A 65 14.76 -8.52 23.82
C ASP A 65 15.75 -7.52 24.43
N ALA A 66 15.96 -6.38 23.78
CA ALA A 66 16.79 -5.31 24.31
C ALA A 66 16.25 -4.73 25.63
N ALA A 67 14.93 -4.58 25.76
CA ALA A 67 14.30 -4.08 26.97
C ALA A 67 14.40 -5.07 28.13
N PHE A 68 14.23 -6.37 27.87
CA PHE A 68 14.41 -7.42 28.88
C PHE A 68 15.86 -7.56 29.31
N ALA A 69 16.82 -7.47 28.38
CA ALA A 69 18.25 -7.52 28.70
C ALA A 69 18.71 -6.33 29.57
N THR A 70 18.09 -5.16 29.40
CA THR A 70 18.49 -3.92 30.10
C THR A 70 17.57 -3.51 31.25
N GLY A 71 16.40 -4.16 31.39
CA GLY A 71 15.33 -3.75 32.29
C GLY A 71 14.61 -2.45 31.92
N LYS A 72 14.86 -1.88 30.72
CA LYS A 72 14.37 -0.55 30.31
C LYS A 72 13.24 -0.67 29.28
N PHE A 73 12.00 -0.50 29.74
CA PHE A 73 10.79 -0.65 28.91
C PHE A 73 10.22 0.68 28.38
N HIS A 74 11.08 1.63 28.00
CA HIS A 74 10.62 2.95 27.53
C HIS A 74 10.31 2.99 26.03
N PHE A 75 10.96 2.15 25.21
CA PHE A 75 10.75 2.00 23.77
C PHE A 75 10.77 3.30 22.94
N ALA A 76 11.52 4.32 23.38
CA ALA A 76 11.50 5.63 22.72
C ALA A 76 12.07 5.59 21.29
N ASP A 77 12.93 4.62 20.99
CA ASP A 77 13.58 4.43 19.70
C ASP A 77 12.81 3.46 18.78
N TYR A 78 11.80 2.74 19.28
CA TYR A 78 11.06 1.75 18.51
C TYR A 78 10.46 2.34 17.23
N THR A 79 9.77 3.49 17.34
CA THR A 79 9.21 4.19 16.17
C THR A 79 10.30 4.53 15.15
N HIS A 80 11.52 4.86 15.59
CA HIS A 80 12.65 5.11 14.69
C HIS A 80 13.14 3.83 14.01
N ARG A 81 13.28 2.72 14.76
CA ARG A 81 13.69 1.40 14.23
C ARG A 81 12.75 0.91 13.13
N VAL A 82 11.44 0.98 13.38
CA VAL A 82 10.40 0.63 12.42
C VAL A 82 10.56 1.42 11.12
N ARG A 83 10.81 2.74 11.22
CA ARG A 83 10.98 3.63 10.05
C ARG A 83 12.26 3.38 9.26
N HIS A 84 13.27 2.79 9.89
CA HIS A 84 14.58 2.55 9.29
C HIS A 84 14.74 1.12 8.78
N HIS A 85 13.82 0.23 9.13
CA HIS A 85 13.79 -1.13 8.63
C HIS A 85 13.65 -1.13 7.10
N TRP A 86 14.54 -1.86 6.42
CA TRP A 86 14.69 -1.85 4.96
C TRP A 86 13.39 -2.22 4.23
N LEU A 87 12.65 -3.19 4.76
CA LEU A 87 11.39 -3.65 4.20
C LEU A 87 10.27 -2.61 4.40
N LEU A 88 10.27 -1.91 5.54
CA LEU A 88 9.28 -0.89 5.86
C LEU A 88 9.58 0.47 5.21
N LYS A 89 10.83 0.74 4.82
CA LYS A 89 11.19 1.88 3.96
C LYS A 89 10.59 1.78 2.56
N GLN A 90 10.51 0.57 2.00
CA GLN A 90 9.86 0.35 0.70
C GLN A 90 8.38 0.73 0.74
N LEU A 91 7.71 0.50 1.88
CA LEU A 91 6.32 0.88 2.13
C LEU A 91 6.09 2.39 1.94
N ARG A 92 7.00 3.23 2.45
CA ARG A 92 6.91 4.70 2.33
C ARG A 92 7.21 5.20 0.93
N ALA A 93 8.25 4.67 0.29
CA ALA A 93 8.58 5.05 -1.09
C ALA A 93 7.42 4.71 -2.05
N ARG A 94 6.80 3.55 -1.83
CA ARG A 94 5.59 3.13 -2.55
C ARG A 94 4.41 4.03 -2.21
N HIS A 95 4.14 4.34 -0.93
CA HIS A 95 3.07 5.25 -0.54
C HIS A 95 3.18 6.63 -1.21
N LEU A 96 4.39 7.20 -1.27
CA LEU A 96 4.64 8.46 -1.97
C LEU A 96 4.37 8.32 -3.48
N GLY A 97 4.84 7.23 -4.09
CA GLY A 97 4.57 6.91 -5.50
C GLY A 97 3.09 6.74 -5.81
N ALA A 98 2.32 6.08 -4.94
CA ALA A 98 0.87 5.96 -5.05
C ALA A 98 0.18 7.31 -4.91
N ALA A 99 0.54 8.11 -3.90
CA ALA A 99 -0.06 9.40 -3.68
C ALA A 99 0.14 10.32 -4.89
N ILE A 100 1.31 10.24 -5.53
CA ILE A 100 1.61 10.95 -6.78
C ILE A 100 0.79 10.36 -7.95
N ALA A 101 0.75 9.04 -8.11
CA ALA A 101 0.03 8.39 -9.23
C ALA A 101 -1.50 8.61 -9.13
N PHE A 102 -2.10 8.36 -7.98
CA PHE A 102 -3.53 8.56 -7.72
C PHE A 102 -3.89 10.06 -7.63
N GLY A 103 -2.99 10.91 -7.12
CA GLY A 103 -3.16 12.36 -7.15
C GLY A 103 -3.13 12.92 -8.58
N SER A 104 -2.23 12.42 -9.42
CA SER A 104 -2.15 12.77 -10.85
C SER A 104 -3.33 12.22 -11.66
N MET A 105 -3.93 11.10 -11.22
CA MET A 105 -5.12 10.50 -11.83
C MET A 105 -6.43 11.28 -11.55
N ARG A 106 -6.41 12.25 -10.62
CA ARG A 106 -7.50 13.22 -10.40
C ARG A 106 -7.50 14.36 -11.43
N HIS A 107 -6.40 14.58 -12.16
CA HIS A 107 -6.35 15.53 -13.27
C HIS A 107 -6.77 14.85 -14.58
N THR A 108 -7.97 15.15 -15.09
CA THR A 108 -8.56 14.58 -16.32
C THR A 108 -7.69 14.77 -17.59
N TRP A 109 -6.76 15.72 -17.58
CA TRP A 109 -5.87 16.03 -18.71
C TRP A 109 -4.78 14.96 -18.95
N SER A 110 -4.29 14.29 -17.90
CA SER A 110 -3.25 13.26 -18.01
C SER A 110 -3.76 12.01 -18.75
N LYS A 111 -5.04 11.67 -18.59
CA LYS A 111 -5.70 10.56 -19.31
C LYS A 111 -5.76 10.84 -20.82
N GLN A 112 -5.98 12.09 -21.25
CA GLN A 112 -6.02 12.46 -22.66
C GLN A 112 -4.62 12.48 -23.30
N MET A 113 -3.60 12.98 -22.61
CA MET A 113 -2.21 12.91 -23.12
C MET A 113 -1.72 11.46 -23.22
N LEU A 114 -2.03 10.62 -22.23
CA LEU A 114 -1.68 9.21 -22.26
C LEU A 114 -2.33 8.47 -23.45
N TRP A 115 -3.62 8.72 -23.73
CA TRP A 115 -4.30 8.18 -24.91
C TRP A 115 -3.72 8.71 -26.23
N ARG A 116 -3.23 9.95 -26.27
CA ARG A 116 -2.59 10.53 -27.46
C ARG A 116 -1.17 10.00 -27.69
N ALA A 117 -0.46 9.62 -26.63
CA ALA A 117 0.89 9.04 -26.70
C ALA A 117 0.89 7.51 -26.90
N ALA A 118 -0.20 6.82 -26.55
CA ALA A 118 -0.37 5.37 -26.70
C ALA A 118 -0.02 4.81 -28.10
N PRO A 119 -0.49 5.39 -29.23
CA PRO A 119 -0.15 4.84 -30.56
C PRO A 119 1.33 4.99 -30.92
N PHE A 120 2.02 6.00 -30.39
CA PHE A 120 3.46 6.19 -30.61
C PHE A 120 4.28 5.18 -29.81
N LEU A 121 3.90 4.95 -28.55
CA LEU A 121 4.54 3.96 -27.69
C LEU A 121 4.34 2.52 -28.23
N PHE A 122 3.14 2.21 -28.72
CA PHE A 122 2.84 0.94 -29.39
C PHE A 122 3.70 0.72 -30.65
N ARG A 123 3.88 1.76 -31.48
CA ARG A 123 4.75 1.69 -32.66
C ARG A 123 6.22 1.51 -32.30
N LEU A 124 6.70 2.19 -31.26
CA LEU A 124 8.07 2.07 -30.77
C LEU A 124 8.33 0.67 -30.18
N MET A 125 7.42 0.16 -29.35
CA MET A 125 7.51 -1.19 -28.78
C MET A 125 7.43 -2.30 -29.84
N ALA A 126 6.56 -2.14 -30.85
CA ALA A 126 6.45 -3.08 -31.97
C ALA A 126 7.73 -3.13 -32.82
N SER A 127 8.46 -2.00 -32.94
CA SER A 127 9.75 -1.92 -33.63
C SER A 127 10.88 -2.61 -32.84
N LEU A 128 10.83 -2.58 -31.51
CA LEU A 128 11.91 -3.07 -30.63
C LEU A 128 11.78 -4.54 -30.22
N ARG A 129 10.58 -5.15 -30.26
CA ARG A 129 10.39 -6.57 -29.93
C ARG A 129 9.30 -7.24 -30.79
N PRO A 130 9.65 -7.71 -32.00
CA PRO A 130 8.69 -8.31 -32.94
C PRO A 130 8.14 -9.71 -32.51
N GLY A 131 8.61 -10.29 -31.41
CA GLY A 131 8.27 -11.66 -30.99
C GLY A 131 7.16 -11.82 -29.93
N TYR A 132 6.56 -10.74 -29.43
CA TYR A 132 5.59 -10.81 -28.30
C TYR A 132 4.12 -10.58 -28.67
N PHE A 133 3.79 -10.39 -29.96
CA PHE A 133 2.40 -10.32 -30.42
C PHE A 133 2.07 -11.55 -31.26
N PRO A 134 1.31 -12.54 -30.72
CA PRO A 134 0.65 -13.54 -31.55
C PRO A 134 -0.58 -12.89 -32.18
N LEU A 135 -0.37 -11.93 -33.10
CA LEU A 135 -1.40 -11.58 -34.07
C LEU A 135 -1.33 -12.63 -35.16
N ASP A 136 -2.08 -13.72 -34.93
CA ASP A 136 -2.43 -14.66 -35.99
C ASP A 136 -3.14 -13.87 -37.11
N ARG A 137 -2.48 -13.79 -38.27
CA ARG A 137 -2.91 -13.04 -39.46
C ARG A 137 -4.11 -13.68 -40.17
N ARG A 138 -4.93 -14.53 -39.54
CA ARG A 138 -5.91 -15.39 -40.23
C ARG A 138 -7.38 -15.21 -39.93
N HIS A 139 -7.80 -14.15 -39.20
CA HIS A 139 -9.24 -13.88 -39.00
C HIS A 139 -9.62 -12.40 -39.19
N MET A 140 -9.22 -11.78 -40.31
CA MET A 140 -9.82 -10.52 -40.80
C MET A 140 -10.46 -10.69 -42.18
N THR A 141 -11.19 -11.79 -42.37
CA THR A 141 -12.06 -12.00 -43.53
C THR A 141 -13.21 -12.87 -43.05
N LEU A 142 -14.18 -12.28 -42.32
CA LEU A 142 -15.55 -12.81 -42.15
C LEU A 142 -16.36 -11.91 -41.19
N ILE A 143 -16.36 -10.58 -41.41
CA ILE A 143 -17.48 -9.71 -41.01
C ILE A 143 -17.71 -8.73 -42.16
N SER A 144 -18.16 -9.28 -43.28
CA SER A 144 -18.87 -8.56 -44.33
C SER A 144 -19.74 -9.59 -45.04
N LYS A 145 -20.91 -9.82 -44.44
CA LYS A 145 -22.17 -10.10 -45.12
C LYS A 145 -23.31 -9.97 -44.11
#